data_AF-A0A8T7LC25-F1
#
_entry.id   AF-A0A8T7LC25-F1
#
_cell.length_a   1.000
_cell.length_b   1.000
_cell.length_c   1.000
_cell.angle_alpha   90.00
_cell.angle_beta   90.00
_cell.angle_gamma   90.00
#
_symmetry.space_group_name_H-M   'P 1'
#
loop_
_entity.id
_entity.type
_entity.pdbx_description
1 polymer ?
#
loop_
_entity_poly.entity_id
_entity_poly.type
_entity_poly.pdbx_seq_one_letter_code
_entity_poly.pdbx_strand_id
1 'polypeptide(L)'
;MTDHHNAGAPHPWADLTASQALGLLLHELYGPVSALGDQVSRLTNDTLDAQERTELIRHMRARVDDLGRLIVLLKRYLDERHDTTS
;
A
#
# COMPACT_ATOMS: atom_id res chain seq x y z
N MET A 1 4.15 1.41 -37.21
CA MET A 1 2.82 1.91 -36.81
C MET A 1 2.11 0.80 -36.04
N THR A 2 2.06 0.93 -34.71
CA THR A 2 0.83 1.01 -33.91
C THR A 2 1.26 1.07 -32.44
N ASP A 3 1.36 2.30 -31.92
CA ASP A 3 1.39 2.60 -30.49
C ASP A 3 0.08 2.09 -29.86
N HIS A 4 0.15 0.92 -29.22
CA HIS A 4 -0.91 0.49 -28.32
C HIS A 4 -0.86 1.36 -27.07
N HIS A 5 -1.64 2.43 -27.11
CA HIS A 5 -2.05 3.17 -25.93
C HIS A 5 -2.61 2.17 -24.92
N ASN A 6 -1.93 2.01 -23.80
CA ASN A 6 -2.44 1.37 -22.60
C ASN A 6 -3.57 2.26 -22.04
N ALA A 7 -4.71 2.27 -22.73
CA ALA A 7 -5.89 3.01 -22.34
C ALA A 7 -6.54 2.29 -21.16
N GLY A 8 -6.27 2.82 -19.95
CA GLY A 8 -7.23 2.90 -18.86
C GLY A 8 -7.83 1.59 -18.38
N ALA A 9 -7.07 0.78 -17.65
CA ALA A 9 -7.73 -0.01 -16.62
C ALA A 9 -8.43 1.00 -15.67
N PRO A 10 -9.75 0.87 -15.42
CA PRO A 10 -10.45 1.78 -14.53
C PRO A 10 -9.74 1.82 -13.18
N HIS A 11 -9.64 3.00 -12.56
CA HIS A 11 -9.11 3.10 -11.22
C HIS A 11 -9.87 2.09 -10.34
N PRO A 12 -9.20 1.25 -9.52
CA PRO A 12 -9.86 0.21 -8.73
C PRO A 12 -10.94 0.74 -7.76
N TRP A 13 -11.03 2.08 -7.62
CA TRP A 13 -12.00 2.78 -6.77
C TRP A 13 -12.93 3.71 -7.56
N ALA A 14 -12.92 3.66 -8.90
CA ALA A 14 -13.74 4.53 -9.75
C ALA A 14 -15.23 4.41 -9.41
N ASP A 15 -15.71 3.18 -9.18
CA ASP A 15 -17.12 2.88 -8.91
C ASP A 15 -17.47 2.87 -7.40
N LEU A 16 -16.53 3.23 -6.53
CA LEU A 16 -16.75 3.19 -5.08
C LEU A 16 -17.31 4.51 -4.56
N THR A 17 -18.24 4.41 -3.61
CA THR A 17 -18.57 5.53 -2.73
C THR A 17 -17.38 5.85 -1.81
N ALA A 18 -17.32 7.07 -1.28
CA ALA A 18 -16.27 7.48 -0.35
C ALA A 18 -16.15 6.54 0.87
N SER A 19 -17.28 6.09 1.42
CA SER A 19 -17.31 5.15 2.55
C SER A 19 -16.77 3.76 2.18
N GLN A 20 -17.08 3.27 0.98
CA GLN A 20 -16.55 1.98 0.50
C GLN A 20 -15.04 2.05 0.23
N ALA A 21 -14.58 3.16 -0.38
CA ALA A 21 -13.15 3.40 -0.60
C ALA A 21 -12.39 3.50 0.74
N LEU A 22 -12.94 4.21 1.73
CA LEU A 22 -12.38 4.28 3.08
C LEU A 22 -12.33 2.91 3.78
N GLY A 23 -13.38 2.10 3.64
CA GLY A 23 -13.41 0.74 4.20
C GLY A 23 -12.33 -0.16 3.60
N LEU A 24 -12.15 -0.12 2.28
CA LEU A 24 -11.08 -0.85 1.59
C LEU A 24 -9.70 -0.34 1.99
N LEU A 25 -9.49 0.98 1.99
CA LEU A 25 -8.24 1.60 2.45
C LEU A 25 -7.88 1.16 3.87
N LEU A 26 -8.84 1.17 4.79
CA LEU A 26 -8.61 0.74 6.16
C LEU A 26 -8.19 -0.74 6.23
N HIS A 27 -8.86 -1.60 5.46
CA HIS A 27 -8.54 -3.03 5.39
C HIS A 27 -7.13 -3.27 4.84
N GLU A 28 -6.81 -2.64 3.70
CA GLU A 28 -5.54 -2.77 3.00
C GLU A 28 -4.37 -2.16 3.80
N LEU A 29 -4.61 -1.11 4.58
CA LEU A 29 -3.61 -0.51 5.47
C LEU A 29 -3.37 -1.33 6.73
N TYR A 30 -4.42 -1.92 7.31
CA TYR A 30 -4.34 -2.59 8.60
C TYR A 30 -3.33 -3.75 8.57
N GLY A 31 -3.37 -4.59 7.53
CA GLY A 31 -2.50 -5.76 7.41
C GLY A 31 -1.01 -5.41 7.47
N PRO A 32 -0.49 -4.59 6.54
CA PRO A 32 0.91 -4.18 6.53
C PRO A 32 1.33 -3.39 7.77
N VAL A 33 0.47 -2.51 8.31
CA VAL A 33 0.78 -1.74 9.52
C VAL A 33 0.89 -2.64 10.75
N SER A 34 -0.07 -3.54 10.96
CA SER A 34 -0.05 -4.49 12.07
C SER A 34 1.20 -5.38 11.99
N ALA A 35 1.47 -5.94 10.81
CA ALA A 35 2.63 -6.79 10.59
C ALA A 35 3.95 -6.03 10.84
N LEU A 36 4.05 -4.77 10.41
CA LEU A 36 5.22 -3.94 10.67
C LEU A 36 5.40 -3.67 12.16
N GLY A 37 4.31 -3.43 12.90
CA GLY A 37 4.34 -3.30 14.36
C GLY A 37 4.88 -4.55 15.06
N ASP A 38 4.41 -5.74 14.66
CA ASP A 38 4.90 -7.01 15.19
C ASP A 38 6.39 -7.21 14.86
N GLN A 39 6.80 -6.89 13.63
CA GLN A 39 8.19 -7.01 13.20
C GLN A 39 9.12 -6.06 13.94
N VAL A 40 8.69 -4.81 14.18
CA VAL A 40 9.43 -3.86 15.02
C VAL A 40 9.55 -4.40 16.44
N SER A 41 8.46 -4.89 17.03
CA SER A 41 8.47 -5.48 18.38
C SER A 41 9.46 -6.63 18.48
N ARG A 42 9.46 -7.54 17.51
CA ARG A 42 10.43 -8.65 17.45
C ARG A 42 11.87 -8.16 17.30
N LEU A 43 12.10 -7.15 16.46
CA LEU A 43 13.43 -6.59 16.27
C LEU A 43 13.99 -5.96 17.57
N THR A 44 13.12 -5.41 18.41
CA THR A 44 13.49 -4.77 19.68
C THR A 44 13.58 -5.73 20.85
N ASN A 45 12.75 -6.78 20.88
CA ASN A 45 12.56 -7.63 22.06
C ASN A 45 13.18 -9.02 21.92
N ASP A 46 13.32 -9.55 20.70
CA ASP A 46 13.80 -10.91 20.49
C ASP A 46 15.33 -10.94 20.40
N THR A 47 15.92 -12.04 20.86
CA THR A 47 17.33 -12.34 20.56
C THR A 47 17.39 -13.02 19.20
N LEU A 48 17.63 -12.23 18.16
CA LEU A 48 17.70 -12.69 16.78
C LEU A 48 19.16 -12.92 16.35
N ASP A 49 19.40 -14.03 15.68
CA ASP A 49 20.65 -14.24 14.96
C ASP A 49 20.77 -13.31 13.73
N ALA A 50 21.94 -13.33 13.07
CA ALA A 50 22.19 -12.46 11.93
C ALA A 50 21.30 -12.76 10.71
N GLN A 51 20.95 -14.03 10.50
CA GLN A 51 20.10 -14.46 9.39
C GLN A 51 18.64 -14.07 9.67
N GLU A 52 18.14 -14.34 10.87
CA GLU A 52 16.80 -13.96 11.33
C GLU A 52 16.59 -12.45 11.29
N ARG A 53 17.59 -11.67 11.73
CA ARG A 53 17.55 -10.21 11.64
C ARG A 53 17.47 -9.72 10.19
N THR A 54 18.24 -10.33 9.29
CA THR A 54 18.25 -9.98 7.87
C THR A 54 16.92 -10.31 7.20
N GLU A 55 16.34 -11.47 7.53
CA GLU A 55 15.01 -11.89 7.10
C GLU A 55 13.93 -10.90 7.56
N LEU A 56 13.97 -10.54 8.84
CA LEU A 56 13.01 -9.62 9.44
C LEU A 56 13.06 -8.24 8.78
N ILE A 57 14.26 -7.68 8.59
CA ILE A 57 14.44 -6.39 7.91
C ILE A 57 13.92 -6.43 6.47
N ARG A 58 14.15 -7.54 5.75
CA ARG A 58 13.62 -7.70 4.38
C ARG A 58 12.10 -7.69 4.38
N HIS A 59 11.47 -8.38 5.31
CA HIS A 59 10.01 -8.36 5.44
C HIS A 59 9.48 -6.99 5.79
N MET A 60 10.12 -6.26 6.71
CA MET A 60 9.76 -4.88 7.04
C MET A 60 9.82 -3.98 5.81
N ARG A 61 10.88 -4.11 4.99
CA ARG A 61 11.02 -3.35 3.74
C ARG A 61 9.90 -3.65 2.77
N ALA A 62 9.54 -4.93 2.59
CA ALA A 62 8.42 -5.31 1.73
C ALA A 62 7.10 -4.68 2.19
N ARG A 63 6.84 -4.61 3.51
CA ARG A 63 5.64 -3.93 4.04
C ARG A 63 5.66 -2.42 3.83
N VAL A 64 6.82 -1.78 3.95
CA VAL A 64 6.98 -0.36 3.61
C VAL A 64 6.71 -0.13 2.11
N ASP A 65 7.18 -1.01 1.24
CA ASP A 65 6.93 -0.93 -0.20
C ASP A 65 5.43 -1.11 -0.53
N ASP A 66 4.74 -2.05 0.13
CA ASP A 66 3.29 -2.25 0.01
C ASP A 66 2.53 -0.97 0.41
N LEU A 67 2.88 -0.37 1.56
CA LEU A 67 2.30 0.89 2.04
C LEU A 67 2.56 2.05 1.07
N GLY A 68 3.78 2.15 0.53
CA GLY A 68 4.15 3.17 -0.44
C GLY A 68 3.30 3.08 -1.72
N ARG A 69 3.06 1.86 -2.23
CA ARG A 69 2.19 1.64 -3.39
C ARG A 69 0.75 2.08 -3.12
N LEU A 70 0.23 1.78 -1.94
CA LEU A 70 -1.13 2.18 -1.56
C LEU A 70 -1.26 3.72 -1.45
N ILE A 71 -0.25 4.40 -0.91
CA ILE A 71 -0.22 5.88 -0.87
C ILE A 71 -0.19 6.47 -2.28
N VAL A 72 0.61 5.91 -3.20
CA VAL A 72 0.66 6.37 -4.60
C VAL A 72 -0.68 6.16 -5.30
N LEU A 73 -1.32 5.00 -5.09
CA LEU A 73 -2.66 4.71 -5.60
C LEU A 73 -3.68 5.73 -5.07
N LEU A 74 -3.60 6.05 -3.77
CA LEU A 74 -4.48 7.03 -3.14
C LEU A 74 -4.30 8.43 -3.69
N LYS A 75 -3.05 8.87 -3.87
CA LYS A 75 -2.76 10.16 -4.47
C LYS A 75 -3.36 10.25 -5.87
N ARG A 76 -3.13 9.24 -6.72
CA ARG A 76 -3.66 9.22 -8.09
C ARG A 76 -5.19 9.31 -8.12
N TYR A 77 -5.87 8.58 -7.25
CA TYR A 77 -7.32 8.65 -7.13
C TYR A 77 -7.83 10.05 -6.76
N LEU A 78 -7.15 10.73 -5.82
CA LEU A 78 -7.52 12.09 -5.41
C LEU A 78 -7.29 13.09 -6.54
N ASP A 79 -6.17 12.97 -7.26
CA ASP A 79 -5.85 13.81 -8.41
C ASP A 79 -6.94 13.64 -9.51
N GLU A 80 -7.31 12.40 -9.86
CA GLU A 80 -8.38 12.10 -10.83
C GLU A 80 -9.76 12.69 -10.43
N ARG A 81 -10.10 12.63 -9.14
CA ARG A 81 -11.35 13.19 -8.59
C ARG A 81 -11.35 14.73 -8.59
N HIS A 82 -10.21 15.36 -8.31
CA HIS A 82 -10.07 16.83 -8.35
C HIS A 82 -10.24 17.37 -9.77
N ASP A 83 -9.65 16.71 -10.77
CA ASP A 83 -9.75 17.11 -12.17
C ASP A 83 -11.19 16.98 -12.72
N THR A 84 -11.98 16.04 -12.19
CA THR A 84 -13.39 15.87 -12.61
C THR A 84 -14.32 16.94 -12.02
N THR A 85 -13.85 17.72 -11.04
CA THR A 85 -14.67 18.71 -10.31
C THR A 85 -14.33 20.17 -10.68
N SER A 86 -13.34 20.41 -11.56
CA SER A 86 -13.00 21.73 -12.12
C SER A 86 -13.59 21.94 -13.52
#